data_AF-A0A382GZZ5-F1
#
_entry.id   AF-A0A382GZZ5-F1
#
_cell.length_a   1.000
_cell.length_b   1.000
_cell.length_c   1.000
_cell.angle_alpha   90.00
_cell.angle_beta   90.00
_cell.angle_gamma   90.00
#
_symmetry.space_group_name_H-M   'P 1'
#
loop_
_entity.id
_entity.type
_entity.pdbx_description
1 polymer ?
#
loop_
_entity_poly.entity_id
_entity_poly.type
_entity_poly.pdbx_seq_one_letter_code
_entity_poly.pdbx_strand_id
1 'polypeptide(L)' 'MKIGVPNEVHTGEKRVATTPEVIKFLQKLGYTVAVESGAGAKANFSDEAYRQSGAEIINNTKSLWESSNIILK' A
#
# COMPACT_ATOMS: atom_id res chain seq x y z
N MET A 1 14.52 -2.37 -1.96
CA MET A 1 14.03 -2.08 -0.60
C MET A 1 12.51 -2.00 -0.66
N LYS A 2 11.79 -2.60 0.31
CA LYS A 2 10.33 -2.75 0.26
C LYS A 2 9.62 -1.70 1.11
N ILE A 3 8.63 -1.04 0.53
CA ILE A 3 7.72 -0.10 1.20
C ILE A 3 6.40 -0.83 1.49
N GLY A 4 5.93 -0.77 2.73
CA GLY A 4 4.63 -1.30 3.16
C GLY A 4 3.62 -0.18 3.38
N VAL A 5 2.39 -0.40 2.94
CA VAL A 5 1.25 0.51 3.13
C VAL A 5 0.13 -0.27 3.84
N PRO A 6 0.09 -0.24 5.18
CA PRO A 6 -0.97 -0.88 5.95
C PRO A 6 -2.30 -0.12 5.81
N ASN A 7 -3.38 -0.78 6.21
CA ASN A 7 -4.69 -0.15 6.33
C ASN A 7 -4.73 0.82 7.54
N GLU A 8 -5.54 1.88 7.42
CA GLU A 8 -5.79 2.79 8.52
C GLU A 8 -6.82 2.23 9.50
N VAL A 9 -6.47 2.26 10.80
CA VAL A 9 -7.26 1.67 11.88
C VAL A 9 -8.00 2.71 12.72
N HIS A 10 -7.65 3.99 12.57
CA HIS A 10 -8.29 5.04 13.35
C HIS A 10 -9.76 5.24 12.93
N THR A 11 -10.64 5.41 13.91
CA THR A 11 -12.07 5.56 13.65
C THR A 11 -12.33 6.79 12.79
N GLY A 12 -13.07 6.62 11.70
CA GLY A 12 -13.37 7.70 10.76
C GLY A 12 -12.27 8.01 9.75
N GLU A 13 -11.08 7.39 9.88
CA GLU A 13 -10.01 7.56 8.89
C GLU A 13 -10.38 6.84 7.58
N LYS A 14 -10.24 7.59 6.48
CA LYS A 14 -10.57 7.17 5.11
C LYS A 14 -9.42 7.33 4.14
N ARG A 15 -8.32 7.98 4.56
CA ARG A 15 -7.13 8.18 3.75
C ARG A 15 -6.30 6.89 3.69
N VAL A 16 -5.38 6.88 2.75
CA VAL A 16 -4.32 5.89 2.58
C VAL A 16 -3.03 6.66 2.24
N ALA A 17 -1.89 6.18 2.73
CA ALA A 17 -0.64 6.92 2.64
C ALA A 17 -0.05 7.03 1.21
N THR A 18 -0.59 6.30 0.23
CA THR A 18 -0.17 6.41 -1.18
C THR A 18 -1.28 6.02 -2.14
N THR A 19 -1.18 6.49 -3.39
CA THR A 19 -2.16 6.22 -4.47
C THR A 19 -1.54 5.29 -5.53
N PRO A 20 -2.36 4.60 -6.35
CA PRO A 20 -1.87 3.80 -7.47
C PRO A 20 -0.92 4.55 -8.41
N GLU A 21 -1.16 5.84 -8.65
CA GLU A 21 -0.28 6.70 -9.46
C GLU A 21 1.13 6.81 -8.86
N VAL A 22 1.22 7.00 -7.54
CA VAL A 22 2.49 7.16 -6.83
C VAL A 22 3.33 5.89 -6.80
N ILE A 23 2.70 4.70 -6.86
CA ILE A 23 3.39 3.42 -6.93
C ILE A 23 4.43 3.39 -8.06
N LYS A 24 4.06 3.89 -9.25
CA LYS A 24 4.94 3.87 -10.43
C LYS A 24 6.17 4.77 -10.23
N PHE A 25 6.03 5.89 -9.51
CA PHE A 25 7.16 6.76 -9.20
C PHE A 25 8.09 6.11 -8.17
N LEU A 26 7.55 5.47 -7.13
CA LEU A 26 8.35 4.72 -6.14
C LEU A 26 9.14 3.58 -6.80
N GLN A 27 8.54 2.87 -7.75
CA GLN A 27 9.22 1.83 -8.52
C GLN A 27 10.36 2.37 -9.37
N LYS A 28 10.18 3.53 -10.03
CA LYS A 28 11.25 4.19 -10.80
C LYS A 28 12.45 4.56 -9.93
N LEU A 29 12.23 4.82 -8.64
CA LEU A 29 13.29 5.08 -7.66
C LEU A 29 13.93 3.78 -7.10
N GLY A 30 13.49 2.60 -7.56
CA GLY A 30 14.06 1.30 -7.15
C GLY A 30 13.38 0.64 -5.94
N TYR A 31 12.22 1.16 -5.50
CA TYR A 31 11.45 0.55 -4.42
C TYR A 31 10.46 -0.48 -4.94
N THR A 32 10.22 -1.53 -4.16
CA THR A 32 9.02 -2.37 -4.32
C THR A 32 7.97 -1.91 -3.32
N VAL A 33 6.69 -2.00 -3.67
CA VAL A 33 5.60 -1.56 -2.80
C VAL A 33 4.65 -2.71 -2.54
N ALA A 34 4.33 -2.94 -1.27
CA ALA A 34 3.27 -3.82 -0.81
C ALA A 34 2.18 -3.00 -0.13
N VAL A 35 0.92 -3.28 -0.45
CA VAL A 35 -0.26 -2.63 0.10
C VAL A 35 -1.12 -3.69 0.77
N GLU A 36 -1.62 -3.37 1.96
CA GLU A 36 -2.56 -4.25 2.65
C GLU A 36 -3.88 -4.28 1.88
N SER A 37 -4.45 -5.47 1.69
CA SER A 37 -5.73 -5.62 1.01
C SER A 37 -6.80 -4.74 1.68
N GLY A 38 -7.47 -3.93 0.86
CA GLY A 38 -8.51 -3.00 1.31
C GLY A 38 -8.02 -1.67 1.87
N ALA A 39 -6.70 -1.43 2.00
CA ALA A 39 -6.17 -0.19 2.59
C ALA A 39 -6.63 1.09 1.85
N GLY A 40 -6.73 1.03 0.52
CA GLY A 40 -7.20 2.17 -0.28
C GLY A 40 -8.70 2.25 -0.49
N ALA A 41 -9.48 1.26 -0.03
CA ALA A 41 -10.89 1.13 -0.42
C ALA A 41 -11.73 2.36 0.00
N LYS A 42 -11.48 2.89 1.21
CA LYS A 42 -12.16 4.10 1.71
C LYS A 42 -11.72 5.39 1.02
N ALA A 43 -10.59 5.36 0.32
CA ALA A 43 -10.07 6.44 -0.50
C ALA A 43 -10.41 6.29 -2.00
N ASN A 44 -11.32 5.36 -2.35
CA ASN A 44 -11.71 5.02 -3.73
C ASN A 44 -10.60 4.39 -4.59
N PHE A 45 -9.63 3.72 -3.96
CA PHE A 45 -8.63 2.92 -4.67
C PHE A 45 -8.85 1.44 -4.39
N SER A 46 -9.13 0.65 -5.43
CA SER A 46 -9.28 -0.79 -5.31
C SER A 46 -7.92 -1.49 -5.25
N ASP A 47 -7.88 -2.67 -4.64
CA ASP A 47 -6.71 -3.56 -4.68
C ASP A 47 -6.24 -3.81 -6.13
N GLU A 48 -7.19 -3.92 -7.06
CA GLU A 48 -6.88 -4.12 -8.48
C GLU A 48 -6.16 -2.91 -9.09
N ALA A 49 -6.53 -1.69 -8.73
CA ALA A 49 -5.83 -0.49 -9.20
C ALA A 49 -4.36 -0.47 -8.71
N TYR A 50 -4.11 -0.92 -7.48
CA TYR A 50 -2.76 -1.08 -6.96
C TYR A 50 -1.98 -2.19 -7.67
N ARG A 51 -2.60 -3.35 -7.92
CA ARG A 51 -1.97 -4.44 -8.69
C ARG A 51 -1.59 -4.01 -10.11
N GLN A 52 -2.50 -3.32 -10.81
CA GLN A 52 -2.25 -2.78 -12.15
C GLN A 52 -1.16 -1.71 -12.17
N SER A 53 -0.90 -1.08 -11.03
CA SER A 53 0.20 -0.14 -10.85
C SER A 53 1.50 -0.81 -10.39
N GLY A 54 1.48 -2.15 -10.22
CA GLY A 54 2.63 -2.99 -9.88
C GLY A 54 2.91 -3.12 -8.39
N ALA A 55 1.97 -2.74 -7.52
CA ALA A 55 2.07 -3.04 -6.09
C ALA A 55 1.68 -4.50 -5.80
N GLU A 56 2.35 -5.11 -4.84
CA GLU A 56 1.96 -6.39 -4.26
C GLU A 56 0.80 -6.18 -3.28
N ILE A 57 -0.24 -7.01 -3.33
CA ILE A 57 -1.34 -6.96 -2.34
C ILE A 57 -1.14 -8.07 -1.30
N ILE A 58 -1.06 -7.69 -0.03
CA ILE A 58 -0.87 -8.61 1.09
C ILE A 58 -2.12 -8.60 1.98
N ASN A 59 -2.70 -9.78 2.22
CA ASN A 59 -3.91 -9.91 3.05
C ASN A 59 -3.63 -9.89 4.55
N ASN A 60 -2.43 -10.31 4.96
CA ASN A 60 -2.05 -10.40 6.36
C ASN A 60 -1.26 -9.14 6.76
N THR A 61 -1.85 -8.31 7.63
CA THR A 61 -1.22 -7.09 8.14
C THR A 61 0.17 -7.38 8.73
N LYS A 62 0.29 -8.40 9.58
CA LYS A 62 1.57 -8.75 10.23
C LYS A 62 2.66 -9.08 9.20
N SER A 63 2.36 -9.88 8.18
CA SER A 63 3.30 -10.19 7.10
C SER A 63 3.70 -8.96 6.28
N LEU A 64 2.79 -8.01 6.08
CA LEU A 64 3.12 -6.74 5.43
C LEU A 64 4.14 -5.96 6.26
N TRP A 65 3.92 -5.84 7.57
CA TRP A 65 4.86 -5.17 8.48
C TRP A 65 6.22 -5.86 8.52
N GLU A 66 6.24 -7.19 8.66
CA GLU A 66 7.49 -7.98 8.75
C GLU A 66 8.31 -7.96 7.45
N SER A 67 7.65 -7.88 6.29
CA SER A 67 8.32 -7.88 4.99
C SER A 67 8.73 -6.48 4.50
N SER A 68 8.40 -5.42 5.22
CA SER A 68 8.64 -4.03 4.82
C SER A 68 9.87 -3.42 5.49
N ASN A 69 10.69 -2.72 4.72
CA ASN A 69 11.82 -1.95 5.25
C ASN A 69 11.41 -0.52 5.64
N ILE A 70 10.39 0.02 4.97
CA ILE A 70 9.83 1.36 5.19
C ILE A 70 8.31 1.21 5.28
N ILE A 71 7.67 1.96 6.17
CA ILE A 71 6.21 2.01 6.28
C ILE A 71 5.73 3.41 5.93
N LEU A 72 4.75 3.49 5.02
CA LEU A 72 3.99 4.70 4.76
C LEU A 72 2.61 4.53 5.39
N LYS A 73 2.29 5.39 6.36
CA LYS A 73 1.08 5.31 7.16
C LYS A 73 0.63 6.72 7.53
#